data_AF-A0AAW2KFY1-F1
#
_entry.id   AF-A0AAW2KFY1-F1
#
_cell.length_a   1.000
_cell.length_b   1.000
_cell.length_c   1.000
_cell.angle_alpha   90.00
_cell.angle_beta   90.00
_cell.angle_gamma   90.00
#
_symmetry.space_group_name_H-M   'P 1'
#
loop_
_entity.id
_entity.type
_entity.pdbx_description
1 polymer ?
#
loop_
_entity_poly.entity_id
_entity_poly.type
_entity_poly.pdbx_seq_one_letter_code
_entity_poly.pdbx_strand_id
1 'polypeptide(L)'
;MGWDSKTGLNRYITSWKSADDPSSGDYSFKIDVNGFPEIYLLNKERIYYRSGPWNGLRFSGVPEMKSSTLFSFLFVMEPDEVSYSFDESNKSVYSRLMVKHSGELQRFIWIPATKIWSLFWYAPKDQCDRYRECGVYGICDANASPVCKCMKGFEPKNPQAWNLRDGSDGCFRVSKLDCKSDGFLTLNHVKLPESGTAFVDKQMNLDQCQEMCRKNCSCRGYSNVNITGGGTGCAIWIDDLYDMRQYALAEGGQDFYVRVPAADLGLEGENENPCKCRITFLLSLLERSGAVGTRDDSNKTGKIVMVAGIAVGVLLVGLAIFFVIRHFLYAFCLNTGPRERSQDFLLNVATITNKRDHSGETAVDELDLPLFDLNTLLIATDNFSDVNKLGQGGFGCVYKGMLVEGQEIAVKRLSKNSGQGIDEFKNEVKLIARLQHRNLVRLLGCCIEMEEKMLVYEYMENKRAWILFCSVSPLHQHFCLHFLHGFVSTAGLRLVLSPIFLLPEKDKSSMLDWERRFNIICGIARGLLYLHQDSRFRIIHRDLKASNILLDKEMNPKISDFGMARIFGGDQTEANTRRVVGT
;
A
#
# COMPACT_ATOMS: atom_id res chain seq x y z
N MET A 1 -19.71 4.93 23.84
CA MET A 1 -19.99 6.19 23.10
C MET A 1 -21.25 5.95 22.31
N GLY A 2 -22.20 6.88 22.25
CA GLY A 2 -23.44 6.57 21.56
C GLY A 2 -24.61 7.48 21.92
N TRP A 3 -25.68 7.33 21.16
CA TRP A 3 -26.96 7.97 21.40
C TRP A 3 -27.97 6.96 21.96
N ASP A 4 -28.74 7.44 22.92
CA ASP A 4 -29.79 6.69 23.62
C ASP A 4 -31.12 7.45 23.41
N SER A 5 -32.05 6.83 22.67
CA SER A 5 -33.28 7.50 22.25
C SER A 5 -34.26 7.73 23.40
N LYS A 6 -34.24 6.83 24.40
CA LYS A 6 -35.13 6.87 25.56
C LYS A 6 -34.83 8.06 26.46
N THR A 7 -33.55 8.37 26.63
CA THR A 7 -33.08 9.48 27.47
C THR A 7 -32.75 10.75 26.67
N GLY A 8 -32.60 10.64 25.34
CA GLY A 8 -32.09 11.70 24.48
C GLY A 8 -30.59 11.99 24.66
N LEU A 9 -29.88 11.18 25.46
CA LEU A 9 -28.49 11.43 25.81
C LEU A 9 -27.55 10.97 24.69
N ASN A 10 -26.76 11.90 24.15
CA ASN A 10 -25.62 11.58 23.27
C ASN A 10 -24.31 11.64 24.05
N ARG A 11 -23.64 10.49 24.22
CA ARG A 11 -22.37 10.32 24.92
C ARG A 11 -21.23 10.36 23.91
N TYR A 12 -20.43 11.43 23.93
CA TYR A 12 -19.31 11.67 23.02
C TYR A 12 -18.03 12.07 23.78
N ILE A 13 -16.89 12.12 23.07
CA ILE A 13 -15.60 12.51 23.66
C ILE A 13 -15.29 13.95 23.23
N THR A 14 -14.86 14.78 24.17
CA THR A 14 -14.34 16.13 23.89
C THR A 14 -12.87 16.17 24.26
N SER A 15 -12.05 16.87 23.45
CA SER A 15 -10.65 17.08 23.76
C SER A 15 -10.49 17.99 24.98
N TRP A 16 -9.34 17.89 25.64
CA TRP A 16 -8.89 18.96 26.53
C TRP A 16 -8.60 20.23 25.73
N LYS A 17 -8.61 21.38 26.41
CA LYS A 17 -8.28 22.67 25.80
C LYS A 17 -6.79 22.78 25.49
N SER A 18 -5.94 22.21 26.35
CA SER A 18 -4.50 22.07 26.10
C SER A 18 -3.96 20.83 26.81
N ALA A 19 -2.64 20.59 26.74
CA ALA A 19 -2.01 19.50 27.47
C ALA A 19 -2.14 19.63 29.00
N ASP A 20 -2.21 20.86 29.51
CA ASP A 20 -2.23 21.17 30.95
C ASP A 20 -3.60 21.69 31.44
N ASP A 21 -4.54 21.96 30.53
CA ASP A 21 -5.88 22.47 30.83
C ASP A 21 -6.96 21.44 30.45
N PRO A 22 -7.54 20.73 31.44
CA PRO A 22 -8.55 19.71 31.20
C PRO A 22 -9.94 20.25 30.91
N SER A 23 -10.12 21.58 30.86
CA SER A 23 -11.38 22.17 30.41
C SER A 23 -11.69 21.79 28.96
N SER A 24 -12.96 21.92 28.56
CA SER A 24 -13.43 21.56 27.23
C SER A 24 -12.67 22.32 26.14
N GLY A 25 -11.99 21.57 25.27
CA GLY A 25 -11.34 22.09 24.08
C GLY A 25 -12.28 22.17 22.88
N ASP A 26 -11.71 22.50 21.73
CA ASP A 26 -12.45 22.75 20.50
C ASP A 26 -12.86 21.48 19.74
N TYR A 27 -12.21 20.34 20.00
CA TYR A 27 -12.46 19.11 19.26
C TYR A 27 -13.43 18.18 19.97
N SER A 28 -14.38 17.61 19.22
CA SER A 28 -15.31 16.60 19.73
C SER A 28 -15.47 15.44 18.77
N PHE A 29 -15.58 14.21 19.29
CA PHE A 29 -15.74 12.98 18.53
C PHE A 29 -17.08 12.35 18.89
N LYS A 30 -18.05 12.47 17.99
CA LYS A 30 -19.48 12.27 18.26
C LYS A 30 -20.14 11.43 17.16
N ILE A 31 -21.03 10.52 17.57
CA ILE A 31 -21.85 9.75 16.64
C ILE A 31 -23.01 10.61 16.13
N ASP A 32 -23.19 10.60 14.81
CA ASP A 32 -24.39 11.05 14.14
C ASP A 32 -25.25 9.84 13.78
N VAL A 33 -26.55 9.94 14.05
CA VAL A 33 -27.52 8.86 13.87
C VAL A 33 -28.44 9.10 12.66
N ASN A 34 -28.27 10.22 11.97
CA ASN A 34 -29.01 10.52 10.76
C ASN A 34 -28.58 9.57 9.62
N GLY A 35 -29.57 9.04 8.89
CA GLY A 35 -29.34 8.11 7.78
C GLY A 35 -28.66 6.82 8.23
N PHE A 36 -27.43 6.59 7.75
CA PHE A 36 -26.60 5.47 8.17
C PHE A 36 -25.60 5.96 9.23
N PRO A 37 -25.71 5.55 10.51
CA PRO A 37 -24.91 6.15 11.58
C PRO A 37 -23.39 6.14 11.35
N GLU A 38 -22.76 7.28 11.61
CA GLU A 38 -21.33 7.52 11.42
C GLU A 38 -20.74 8.31 12.59
N ILE A 39 -19.42 8.30 12.75
CA ILE A 39 -18.76 9.11 13.78
C ILE A 39 -17.94 10.23 13.13
N TYR A 40 -18.13 11.44 13.63
CA TYR A 40 -17.44 12.63 13.16
C TYR A 40 -16.48 13.15 14.23
N LEU A 41 -15.29 13.55 13.78
CA LEU A 41 -14.40 14.41 14.55
C LEU A 41 -14.63 15.84 14.08
N LEU A 42 -15.14 16.68 14.99
CA LEU A 42 -15.52 18.05 14.76
C LEU A 42 -14.50 18.98 15.40
N ASN A 43 -14.13 20.06 14.73
CA ASN A 43 -13.51 21.23 15.33
C ASN A 43 -14.61 22.30 15.47
N LYS A 44 -15.13 22.46 16.68
CA LYS A 44 -16.36 23.19 16.98
C LYS A 44 -17.52 22.62 16.16
N GLU A 45 -17.93 23.33 15.11
CA GLU A 45 -19.02 22.93 14.20
C GLU A 45 -18.49 22.41 12.85
N ARG A 46 -17.19 22.51 12.57
CA ARG A 46 -16.60 22.08 11.30
C ARG A 46 -16.18 20.62 11.37
N ILE A 47 -16.63 19.83 10.41
CA ILE A 47 -16.19 18.43 10.27
C ILE A 47 -14.73 18.41 9.84
N TYR A 48 -13.91 17.69 10.60
CA TYR A 48 -12.48 17.55 10.37
C TYR A 48 -12.13 16.15 9.83
N TYR A 49 -12.78 15.11 10.37
CA TYR A 49 -12.63 13.71 9.94
C TYR A 49 -13.96 12.97 10.08
N ARG A 50 -14.21 12.00 9.19
CA ARG A 50 -15.38 11.12 9.21
C ARG A 50 -14.93 9.65 9.26
N SER A 51 -15.45 8.89 10.23
CA SER A 51 -15.14 7.47 10.37
C SER A 51 -15.78 6.58 9.32
N GLY A 52 -16.80 7.07 8.59
CA GLY A 52 -17.66 6.21 7.79
C GLY A 52 -18.65 5.41 8.66
N PRO A 53 -19.66 4.77 8.05
CA PRO A 53 -20.59 3.91 8.77
C PRO A 53 -19.96 2.58 9.20
N TRP A 54 -20.61 1.91 10.16
CA TRP A 54 -20.24 0.57 10.61
C TRP A 54 -20.67 -0.50 9.59
N ASN A 55 -19.73 -1.32 9.12
CA ASN A 55 -19.98 -2.31 8.08
C ASN A 55 -20.18 -3.75 8.59
N GLY A 56 -20.48 -3.93 9.88
CA GLY A 56 -20.60 -5.23 10.53
C GLY A 56 -19.30 -5.74 11.15
N LEU A 57 -18.14 -5.25 10.71
CA LEU A 57 -16.83 -5.60 11.28
C LEU A 57 -16.08 -4.41 11.86
N ARG A 58 -16.19 -3.26 11.19
CA ARG A 58 -15.43 -2.03 11.49
C ARG A 58 -16.13 -0.80 10.91
N PHE A 59 -15.66 0.38 11.29
CA PHE A 59 -16.03 1.60 10.58
C PHE A 59 -15.31 1.66 9.23
N SER A 60 -16.02 2.04 8.16
CA SER A 60 -15.47 2.00 6.78
C SER A 60 -14.25 2.91 6.58
N GLY A 61 -14.13 3.98 7.35
CA GLY A 61 -13.00 4.91 7.43
C GLY A 61 -11.86 4.49 8.37
N VAL A 62 -11.93 3.28 8.95
CA VAL A 62 -10.94 2.77 9.93
C VAL A 62 -10.59 1.30 9.61
N PRO A 63 -9.88 1.01 8.50
CA PRO A 63 -9.58 -0.35 8.10
C PRO A 63 -8.73 -1.13 9.11
N GLU A 64 -7.98 -0.46 9.98
CA GLU A 64 -7.11 -1.10 10.97
C GLU A 64 -7.86 -1.60 12.20
N MET A 65 -9.15 -1.26 12.32
CA MET A 65 -10.02 -1.78 13.34
C MET A 65 -10.32 -3.25 13.05
N LYS A 66 -9.42 -4.12 13.51
CA LYS A 66 -9.52 -5.58 13.42
C LYS A 66 -9.66 -6.13 14.83
N SER A 67 -10.74 -6.86 15.07
CA SER A 67 -10.90 -7.61 16.32
C SER A 67 -9.72 -8.57 16.50
N SER A 68 -9.21 -8.66 17.71
CA SER A 68 -8.08 -9.51 18.08
C SER A 68 -8.40 -10.23 19.38
N THR A 69 -7.51 -11.11 19.84
CA THR A 69 -7.64 -11.73 21.17
C THR A 69 -7.55 -10.73 22.32
N LEU A 70 -7.17 -9.47 22.05
CA LEU A 70 -7.04 -8.41 23.05
C LEU A 70 -8.27 -7.50 23.10
N PHE A 71 -8.90 -7.25 21.95
CA PHE A 71 -10.02 -6.31 21.82
C PHE A 71 -11.10 -6.86 20.90
N SER A 72 -12.34 -6.83 21.38
CA SER A 72 -13.53 -6.92 20.55
C SER A 72 -14.17 -5.54 20.44
N PHE A 73 -14.72 -5.26 19.27
CA PHE A 73 -15.46 -4.04 19.02
C PHE A 73 -16.93 -4.39 18.84
N LEU A 74 -17.80 -3.66 19.52
CA LEU A 74 -19.24 -3.84 19.46
C LEU A 74 -19.89 -2.57 18.96
N PHE A 75 -20.78 -2.72 17.99
CA PHE A 75 -21.61 -1.65 17.50
C PHE A 75 -23.07 -2.08 17.60
N VAL A 76 -23.86 -1.30 18.32
CA VAL A 76 -25.30 -1.47 18.49
C VAL A 76 -25.99 -0.44 17.59
N MET A 77 -26.93 -0.90 16.77
CA MET A 77 -27.70 -0.05 15.86
C MET A 77 -29.18 -0.41 15.97
N GLU A 78 -29.78 -0.18 17.13
CA GLU A 78 -31.18 -0.49 17.39
C GLU A 78 -32.01 0.82 17.48
N PRO A 79 -33.35 0.76 17.32
CA PRO A 79 -34.20 1.96 17.39
C PRO A 79 -34.05 2.75 18.70
N ASP A 80 -33.72 2.04 19.78
CA ASP A 80 -33.58 2.60 21.11
C ASP A 80 -32.15 3.10 21.42
N GLU A 81 -31.14 2.57 20.73
CA GLU A 81 -29.74 2.80 21.04
C GLU A 81 -28.86 2.64 19.80
N VAL A 82 -28.05 3.67 19.54
CA VAL A 82 -26.97 3.59 18.56
C VAL A 82 -25.66 3.88 19.27
N SER A 83 -24.87 2.84 19.50
CA SER A 83 -23.68 2.96 20.33
C SER A 83 -22.51 2.12 19.83
N TYR A 84 -21.32 2.64 20.13
CA TYR A 84 -20.04 2.00 19.93
C TYR A 84 -19.38 1.77 21.29
N SER A 85 -18.95 0.54 21.51
CA SER A 85 -18.15 0.13 22.65
C SER A 85 -17.06 -0.84 22.21
N PHE A 86 -16.09 -1.05 23.10
CA PHE A 86 -15.08 -2.08 22.93
C PHE A 86 -14.92 -2.77 24.28
N ASP A 87 -14.61 -4.06 24.24
CA ASP A 87 -14.37 -4.88 25.42
C ASP A 87 -12.96 -5.47 25.37
N GLU A 88 -12.29 -5.49 26.51
CA GLU A 88 -10.99 -6.12 26.67
C GLU A 88 -11.18 -7.58 27.03
N SER A 89 -10.94 -8.47 26.07
CA SER A 89 -11.07 -9.91 26.28
C SER A 89 -10.15 -10.45 27.38
N ASN A 90 -9.11 -9.69 27.75
CA ASN A 90 -8.25 -9.94 28.89
C ASN A 90 -8.25 -8.73 29.85
N LYS A 91 -8.75 -8.92 31.07
CA LYS A 91 -8.81 -7.91 32.15
C LYS A 91 -7.46 -7.30 32.54
N SER A 92 -6.35 -7.89 32.10
CA SER A 92 -4.98 -7.42 32.36
C SER A 92 -4.52 -6.33 31.38
N VAL A 93 -5.29 -6.09 30.30
CA VAL A 93 -4.98 -5.13 29.25
C VAL A 93 -5.80 -3.87 29.48
N TYR A 94 -5.15 -2.73 29.65
CA TYR A 94 -5.84 -1.43 29.69
C TYR A 94 -5.74 -0.74 28.33
N SER A 95 -6.85 -0.23 27.83
CA SER A 95 -6.93 0.53 26.59
C SER A 95 -7.76 1.78 26.79
N ARG A 96 -7.40 2.86 26.10
CA ARG A 96 -8.19 4.09 26.12
C ARG A 96 -8.21 4.75 24.76
N LEU A 97 -9.36 5.32 24.42
CA LEU A 97 -9.58 6.13 23.23
C LEU A 97 -9.74 7.59 23.68
N MET A 98 -8.98 8.50 23.12
CA MET A 98 -8.98 9.91 23.52
C MET A 98 -8.81 10.84 22.32
N VAL A 99 -9.36 12.04 22.41
CA VAL A 99 -9.15 13.11 21.43
C VAL A 99 -8.13 14.08 22.00
N LYS A 100 -7.00 14.24 21.31
CA LYS A 100 -5.95 15.19 21.68
C LYS A 100 -6.39 16.63 21.33
N HIS A 101 -5.91 17.62 22.08
CA HIS A 101 -6.23 19.05 21.85
C HIS A 101 -5.82 19.57 20.46
N SER A 102 -5.01 18.83 19.70
CA SER A 102 -4.62 19.12 18.30
C SER A 102 -5.58 18.53 17.26
N GLY A 103 -6.64 17.84 17.68
CA GLY A 103 -7.61 17.23 16.76
C GLY A 103 -7.19 15.86 16.21
N GLU A 104 -6.45 15.09 17.00
CA GLU A 104 -6.10 13.70 16.68
C GLU A 104 -6.86 12.77 17.62
N LEU A 105 -7.65 11.84 17.07
CA LEU A 105 -8.19 10.71 17.80
C LEU A 105 -7.07 9.68 17.98
N GLN A 106 -6.82 9.25 19.22
CA GLN A 106 -5.72 8.34 19.55
C GLN A 106 -6.21 7.20 20.42
N ARG A 107 -5.82 5.97 20.07
CA ARG A 107 -5.97 4.81 20.93
C ARG A 107 -4.64 4.45 21.55
N PHE A 108 -4.62 4.33 22.87
CA PHE A 108 -3.47 3.86 23.63
C PHE A 108 -3.75 2.50 24.25
N ILE A 109 -2.70 1.66 24.34
CA ILE A 109 -2.71 0.40 25.07
C ILE A 109 -1.61 0.45 26.12
N TRP A 110 -1.93 0.04 27.33
CA TRP A 110 -0.96 -0.10 28.41
C TRP A 110 -0.15 -1.37 28.23
N ILE A 111 1.18 -1.25 28.23
CA ILE A 111 2.08 -2.40 28.18
C ILE A 111 2.62 -2.66 29.60
N PRO A 112 2.15 -3.71 30.31
CA PRO A 112 2.55 -3.96 31.70
C PRO A 112 4.06 -4.13 31.87
N ALA A 113 4.72 -4.76 30.89
CA ALA A 113 6.16 -5.04 30.93
C ALA A 113 7.03 -3.76 30.96
N THR A 114 6.59 -2.69 30.28
CA THR A 114 7.35 -1.44 30.19
C THR A 114 6.72 -0.29 30.98
N LYS A 115 5.51 -0.48 31.51
CA LYS A 115 4.72 0.54 32.23
C LYS A 115 4.53 1.83 31.41
N ILE A 116 4.28 1.68 30.11
CA ILE A 116 4.09 2.80 29.18
C ILE A 116 2.77 2.62 28.43
N TRP A 117 2.10 3.75 28.18
CA TRP A 117 1.02 3.84 27.21
C TRP A 117 1.60 3.88 25.80
N SER A 118 1.42 2.81 25.04
CA SER A 118 1.81 2.74 23.63
C SER A 118 0.68 3.24 22.76
N LEU A 119 0.98 4.15 21.84
CA LEU A 119 0.04 4.54 20.77
C LEU A 119 -0.20 3.33 19.87
N PHE A 120 -1.46 2.91 19.73
CA PHE A 120 -1.85 1.75 18.95
C PHE A 120 -2.31 2.15 17.54
N TRP A 121 -3.15 3.18 17.44
CA TRP A 121 -3.46 3.87 16.19
C TRP A 121 -3.96 5.29 16.48
N TYR A 122 -3.99 6.11 15.44
CA TYR A 122 -4.55 7.46 15.47
C TYR A 122 -5.31 7.77 14.18
N ALA A 123 -6.18 8.76 14.20
CA ALA A 123 -6.87 9.29 13.03
C ALA A 123 -7.09 10.82 13.19
N PRO A 124 -7.07 11.61 12.11
CA PRO A 124 -6.77 11.26 10.73
C PRO A 124 -5.29 10.89 10.50
N LYS A 125 -4.97 10.04 9.51
CA LYS A 125 -3.61 9.53 9.25
C LYS A 125 -2.90 10.21 8.10
N ASP A 126 -3.63 10.47 7.03
CA ASP A 126 -3.11 10.99 5.77
C ASP A 126 -4.09 11.99 5.15
N GLN A 127 -3.74 12.50 3.97
CA GLN A 127 -4.52 13.52 3.27
C GLN A 127 -5.94 13.04 2.93
N CYS A 128 -6.16 11.76 2.65
CA CYS A 128 -7.48 11.22 2.30
C CYS A 128 -8.40 10.99 3.50
N ASP A 129 -7.90 11.15 4.72
CA ASP A 129 -8.73 11.18 5.93
C ASP A 129 -9.28 12.59 6.22
N ARG A 130 -8.76 13.63 5.56
CA ARG A 130 -9.35 14.96 5.65
C ARG A 130 -10.71 14.95 4.97
N TYR A 131 -11.70 15.46 5.70
CA TYR A 131 -13.07 15.47 5.22
C TYR A 131 -13.21 16.23 3.90
N ARG A 132 -13.76 15.55 2.88
CA ARG A 132 -14.04 16.07 1.52
C ARG A 132 -12.81 16.53 0.72
N GLU A 133 -11.65 15.90 0.92
CA GLU A 133 -10.41 16.20 0.18
C GLU A 133 -10.60 16.28 -1.36
N CYS A 134 -11.38 15.36 -1.94
CA CYS A 134 -11.59 15.28 -3.40
C CYS A 134 -12.93 15.83 -3.90
N GLY A 135 -13.63 16.60 -3.07
CA GLY A 135 -14.91 17.20 -3.45
C GLY A 135 -16.00 16.16 -3.77
N VAL A 136 -17.03 16.62 -4.48
CA VAL A 136 -18.19 15.78 -4.86
C VAL A 136 -17.82 14.80 -5.97
N TYR A 137 -18.29 13.56 -5.91
CA TYR A 137 -18.02 12.49 -6.89
C TYR A 137 -16.53 12.20 -7.16
N GLY A 138 -15.62 12.81 -6.41
CA GLY A 138 -14.20 12.47 -6.40
C GLY A 138 -13.94 11.37 -5.38
N ILE A 139 -12.96 10.52 -5.68
CA ILE A 139 -12.50 9.48 -4.77
C ILE A 139 -11.02 9.71 -4.47
N CYS A 140 -10.68 9.73 -3.18
CA CYS A 140 -9.31 9.94 -2.72
C CYS A 140 -8.55 8.62 -2.63
N ASP A 141 -7.31 8.59 -3.10
CA ASP A 141 -6.43 7.44 -3.06
C ASP A 141 -5.05 7.92 -2.60
N ALA A 142 -4.71 7.62 -1.35
CA ALA A 142 -3.48 8.09 -0.72
C ALA A 142 -2.22 7.52 -1.40
N ASN A 143 -2.37 6.47 -2.21
CA ASN A 143 -1.29 5.83 -2.96
C ASN A 143 -1.16 6.34 -4.41
N ALA A 144 -2.08 7.19 -4.88
CA ALA A 144 -2.10 7.72 -6.25
C ALA A 144 -1.52 9.15 -6.34
N SER A 145 -1.10 9.55 -7.56
CA SER A 145 -0.70 10.94 -7.84
C SER A 145 -1.32 11.43 -9.15
N PRO A 146 -2.30 12.35 -9.13
CA PRO A 146 -2.87 13.06 -7.97
C PRO A 146 -3.69 12.15 -7.04
N VAL A 147 -3.81 12.54 -5.77
CA VAL A 147 -4.58 11.78 -4.76
C VAL A 147 -6.07 11.72 -5.08
N CYS A 148 -6.59 12.69 -5.83
CA CYS A 148 -7.99 12.73 -6.25
C CYS A 148 -8.16 12.21 -7.67
N LYS A 149 -9.12 11.31 -7.86
CA LYS A 149 -9.55 10.81 -9.17
C LYS A 149 -11.06 10.92 -9.34
N CYS A 150 -11.50 11.22 -10.56
CA CYS A 150 -12.92 11.12 -10.91
C CYS A 150 -13.27 9.67 -11.26
N MET A 151 -14.49 9.26 -10.93
CA MET A 151 -15.02 7.96 -11.32
C MET A 151 -15.24 7.90 -12.85
N LYS A 152 -15.30 6.69 -13.41
CA LYS A 152 -15.65 6.51 -14.83
C LYS A 152 -17.01 7.15 -15.13
N GLY A 153 -17.08 7.96 -16.19
CA GLY A 153 -18.27 8.75 -16.56
C GLY A 153 -18.36 10.13 -15.89
N PHE A 154 -17.33 10.54 -15.16
CA PHE A 154 -17.24 11.85 -14.50
C PHE A 154 -15.95 12.57 -14.90
N GLU A 155 -16.02 13.90 -14.94
CA GLU A 155 -14.92 14.79 -15.27
C GLU A 155 -14.73 15.87 -14.20
N PRO A 156 -13.51 16.41 -14.03
CA PRO A 156 -13.25 17.48 -13.06
C PRO A 156 -14.06 18.73 -13.36
N LYS A 157 -14.73 19.30 -12.35
CA LYS A 157 -15.46 20.57 -12.51
C LYS A 157 -14.55 21.73 -12.89
N ASN A 158 -13.32 21.71 -12.37
CA ASN A 158 -12.31 22.73 -12.60
C ASN A 158 -11.00 22.08 -13.05
N PRO A 159 -10.81 21.87 -14.37
CA PRO A 159 -9.61 21.22 -14.88
C PRO A 159 -8.31 21.96 -14.56
N GLN A 160 -8.36 23.29 -14.43
CA GLN A 160 -7.19 24.11 -14.09
C GLN A 160 -6.69 23.80 -12.67
N ALA A 161 -7.60 23.86 -11.67
CA ALA A 161 -7.31 23.49 -10.29
C ALA A 161 -6.90 22.01 -10.18
N TRP A 162 -7.62 21.13 -10.89
CA TRP A 162 -7.34 19.69 -10.90
C TRP A 162 -5.93 19.36 -11.40
N ASN A 163 -5.46 20.03 -12.46
CA ASN A 163 -4.09 19.87 -12.98
C ASN A 163 -3.02 20.41 -12.02
N LEU A 164 -3.38 21.36 -11.16
CA LEU A 164 -2.56 21.85 -10.05
C LEU A 164 -2.68 20.98 -8.79
N ARG A 165 -3.35 19.82 -8.88
CA ARG A 165 -3.60 18.84 -7.82
C ARG A 165 -4.56 19.33 -6.73
N ASP A 166 -5.39 20.31 -7.06
CA ASP A 166 -6.51 20.74 -6.22
C ASP A 166 -7.80 20.04 -6.67
N GLY A 167 -8.26 19.11 -5.85
CA GLY A 167 -9.46 18.31 -6.09
C GLY A 167 -10.72 18.85 -5.42
N SER A 168 -10.68 20.01 -4.74
CA SER A 168 -11.76 20.45 -3.85
C SER A 168 -13.11 20.67 -4.54
N ASP A 169 -13.08 21.09 -5.81
CA ASP A 169 -14.30 21.30 -6.61
C ASP A 169 -14.98 19.98 -7.00
N GLY A 170 -14.24 18.87 -6.94
CA GLY A 170 -14.69 17.53 -7.31
C GLY A 170 -15.00 17.37 -8.79
N CYS A 171 -15.89 16.42 -9.07
CA CYS A 171 -16.23 15.98 -10.40
C CYS A 171 -17.71 16.23 -10.70
N PHE A 172 -18.06 16.33 -11.97
CA PHE A 172 -19.44 16.31 -12.45
C PHE A 172 -19.62 15.15 -13.42
N ARG A 173 -20.86 14.68 -13.52
CA ARG A 173 -21.23 13.60 -14.42
C ARG A 173 -21.31 14.13 -15.85
N VAL A 174 -20.65 13.47 -16.79
CA VAL A 174 -20.62 13.88 -18.20
C VAL A 174 -21.98 13.62 -18.86
N SER A 175 -22.52 12.42 -18.67
CA SER A 175 -23.78 11.96 -19.26
C SER A 175 -24.93 12.06 -18.25
N LYS A 176 -26.11 12.53 -18.68
CA LYS A 176 -27.29 12.63 -17.80
C LYS A 176 -27.91 11.25 -17.55
N LEU A 177 -28.35 11.01 -16.32
CA LEU A 177 -29.13 9.82 -15.95
C LEU A 177 -30.53 9.88 -16.58
N ASP A 178 -31.02 8.75 -17.09
CA ASP A 178 -32.34 8.63 -17.72
C ASP A 178 -33.36 7.85 -16.87
N CYS A 179 -32.92 7.36 -15.71
CA CYS A 179 -33.64 6.50 -14.77
C CYS A 179 -33.99 5.09 -15.31
N LYS A 180 -34.33 4.96 -16.59
CA LYS A 180 -34.85 3.71 -17.18
C LYS A 180 -33.76 2.73 -17.60
N SER A 181 -32.73 3.20 -18.29
CA SER A 181 -31.65 2.38 -18.82
C SER A 181 -30.39 2.41 -17.96
N ASP A 182 -30.30 3.36 -17.02
CA ASP A 182 -29.21 3.46 -16.06
C ASP A 182 -28.82 2.09 -15.46
N GLY A 183 -27.54 1.92 -15.21
CA GLY A 183 -27.02 0.79 -14.45
C GLY A 183 -26.06 1.26 -13.36
N PHE A 184 -25.22 0.33 -12.91
CA PHE A 184 -24.43 0.52 -11.71
C PHE A 184 -22.96 0.20 -11.95
N LEU A 185 -22.10 1.18 -11.69
CA LEU A 185 -20.66 1.02 -11.70
C LEU A 185 -20.21 0.57 -10.31
N THR A 186 -19.55 -0.57 -10.23
CA THR A 186 -19.00 -1.08 -8.98
C THR A 186 -17.68 -0.39 -8.65
N LEU A 187 -17.60 0.23 -7.48
CA LEU A 187 -16.36 0.68 -6.86
C LEU A 187 -15.98 -0.32 -5.76
N ASN A 188 -14.84 -0.99 -5.91
CA ASN A 188 -14.40 -1.99 -4.93
C ASN A 188 -13.55 -1.35 -3.84
N HIS A 189 -13.56 -1.90 -2.62
CA HIS A 189 -12.66 -1.50 -1.54
C HIS A 189 -12.69 0.01 -1.19
N VAL A 190 -13.88 0.60 -1.12
CA VAL A 190 -14.04 2.01 -0.82
C VAL A 190 -14.48 2.27 0.62
N LYS A 191 -14.10 3.42 1.17
CA LYS A 191 -14.83 4.10 2.24
C LYS A 191 -16.14 4.60 1.63
N LEU A 192 -17.27 4.09 2.15
CA LEU A 192 -18.59 4.48 1.66
C LEU A 192 -18.77 6.00 1.76
N PRO A 193 -19.49 6.65 0.84
CA PRO A 193 -19.70 8.10 0.87
C PRO A 193 -20.40 8.54 2.16
N GLU A 194 -20.33 9.83 2.47
CA GLU A 194 -21.12 10.45 3.55
C GLU A 194 -22.59 10.01 3.46
N SER A 195 -23.14 9.53 4.58
CA SER A 195 -24.46 8.91 4.62
C SER A 195 -25.58 9.94 4.53
N GLY A 196 -25.46 11.08 5.24
CA GLY A 196 -26.49 12.12 5.25
C GLY A 196 -27.88 11.55 5.55
N THR A 197 -28.77 11.58 4.56
CA THR A 197 -30.14 11.03 4.67
C THR A 197 -30.32 9.63 4.09
N ALA A 198 -29.24 8.86 3.95
CA ALA A 198 -29.26 7.53 3.35
C ALA A 198 -30.30 6.61 4.01
N PHE A 199 -31.04 5.89 3.17
CA PHE A 199 -31.97 4.85 3.62
C PHE A 199 -31.21 3.60 4.01
N VAL A 200 -31.59 2.95 5.12
CA VAL A 200 -30.94 1.74 5.64
C VAL A 200 -31.99 0.69 6.02
N ASP A 201 -31.84 -0.53 5.51
CA ASP A 201 -32.63 -1.70 5.86
C ASP A 201 -31.70 -2.90 6.08
N LYS A 202 -31.70 -3.48 7.29
CA LYS A 202 -30.81 -4.61 7.63
C LYS A 202 -31.28 -5.96 7.07
N GLN A 203 -32.55 -6.09 6.69
CA GLN A 203 -33.17 -7.36 6.29
C GLN A 203 -33.08 -7.58 4.77
N MET A 204 -33.12 -6.49 4.01
CA MET A 204 -33.06 -6.52 2.55
C MET A 204 -31.72 -7.09 2.05
N ASN A 205 -31.75 -7.87 0.98
CA ASN A 205 -30.53 -8.35 0.32
C ASN A 205 -30.06 -7.37 -0.78
N LEU A 206 -28.86 -7.62 -1.32
CA LEU A 206 -28.25 -6.71 -2.29
C LEU A 206 -29.02 -6.60 -3.61
N ASP A 207 -29.62 -7.69 -4.09
CA ASP A 207 -30.40 -7.69 -5.35
C ASP A 207 -31.69 -6.86 -5.21
N GLN A 208 -32.38 -7.01 -4.07
CA GLN A 208 -33.53 -6.17 -3.71
C GLN A 208 -33.13 -4.71 -3.56
N CYS A 209 -31.95 -4.45 -2.99
CA CYS A 209 -31.39 -3.11 -2.84
C CYS A 209 -31.14 -2.45 -4.21
N GLN A 210 -30.56 -3.22 -5.15
CA GLN A 210 -30.35 -2.79 -6.53
C GLN A 210 -31.67 -2.47 -7.21
N GLU A 211 -32.69 -3.33 -7.07
CA GLU A 211 -33.99 -3.11 -7.69
C GLU A 211 -34.69 -1.86 -7.11
N MET A 212 -34.62 -1.67 -5.79
CA MET A 212 -35.17 -0.50 -5.12
C MET A 212 -34.47 0.79 -5.57
N CYS A 213 -33.14 0.79 -5.64
CA CYS A 213 -32.37 1.93 -6.15
C CYS A 213 -32.67 2.21 -7.63
N ARG A 214 -32.82 1.17 -8.46
CA ARG A 214 -33.18 1.32 -9.88
C ARG A 214 -34.56 1.97 -10.05
N LYS A 215 -35.56 1.56 -9.26
CA LYS A 215 -36.92 2.13 -9.25
C LYS A 215 -36.96 3.58 -8.74
N ASN A 216 -36.05 3.96 -7.85
CA ASN A 216 -35.96 5.31 -7.32
C ASN A 216 -35.03 6.18 -8.18
N CYS A 217 -35.57 7.04 -9.05
CA CYS A 217 -34.76 7.91 -9.94
C CYS A 217 -33.83 8.89 -9.21
N SER A 218 -34.06 9.16 -7.92
CA SER A 218 -33.18 9.98 -7.10
C SER A 218 -31.98 9.21 -6.55
N CYS A 219 -31.99 7.87 -6.60
CA CYS A 219 -30.88 7.07 -6.12
C CYS A 219 -29.57 7.41 -6.87
N ARG A 220 -28.49 7.62 -6.12
CA ARG A 220 -27.14 7.88 -6.59
C ARG A 220 -26.22 6.68 -6.45
N GLY A 221 -26.50 5.80 -5.49
CA GLY A 221 -25.82 4.51 -5.35
C GLY A 221 -26.31 3.73 -4.14
N TYR A 222 -25.84 2.48 -4.03
CA TYR A 222 -26.22 1.58 -2.94
C TYR A 222 -25.06 0.68 -2.50
N SER A 223 -25.19 0.06 -1.34
CA SER A 223 -24.25 -0.95 -0.82
C SER A 223 -24.92 -1.86 0.22
N ASN A 224 -24.24 -2.93 0.60
CA ASN A 224 -24.59 -3.70 1.79
C ASN A 224 -24.45 -2.86 3.07
N VAL A 225 -25.14 -3.24 4.14
CA VAL A 225 -24.95 -2.66 5.48
C VAL A 225 -23.90 -3.43 6.26
N ASN A 226 -23.88 -4.76 6.07
CA ASN A 226 -22.96 -5.67 6.72
C ASN A 226 -22.21 -6.49 5.66
N ILE A 227 -20.88 -6.52 5.72
CA ILE A 227 -20.05 -7.26 4.74
C ILE A 227 -19.73 -8.71 5.16
N THR A 228 -20.13 -9.12 6.37
CA THR A 228 -19.92 -10.51 6.84
C THR A 228 -20.82 -11.49 6.10
N GLY A 229 -20.40 -12.77 6.02
CA GLY A 229 -21.26 -13.85 5.52
C GLY A 229 -21.70 -13.74 4.07
N GLY A 230 -20.99 -12.98 3.22
CA GLY A 230 -21.36 -12.75 1.82
C GLY A 230 -22.11 -11.44 1.56
N GLY A 231 -22.35 -10.63 2.59
CA GLY A 231 -22.99 -9.32 2.47
C GLY A 231 -24.49 -9.36 2.72
N THR A 232 -24.98 -8.52 3.63
CA THR A 232 -26.41 -8.39 3.95
C THR A 232 -26.79 -6.94 4.24
N GLY A 233 -28.09 -6.66 4.17
CA GLY A 233 -28.65 -5.34 4.34
C GLY A 233 -28.52 -4.46 3.10
N CYS A 234 -29.22 -3.35 3.10
CA CYS A 234 -29.29 -2.38 2.02
C CYS A 234 -29.10 -0.98 2.59
N ALA A 235 -28.14 -0.23 2.04
CA ALA A 235 -28.00 1.20 2.24
C ALA A 235 -28.11 1.91 0.88
N ILE A 236 -28.95 2.95 0.78
CA ILE A 236 -29.20 3.69 -0.47
C ILE A 236 -28.97 5.19 -0.25
N TRP A 237 -28.16 5.78 -1.13
CA TRP A 237 -27.88 7.22 -1.16
C TRP A 237 -28.72 7.91 -2.23
N ILE A 238 -29.32 9.05 -1.87
CA ILE A 238 -30.06 9.92 -2.79
C ILE A 238 -29.38 11.28 -3.00
N ASP A 239 -28.52 11.67 -2.06
CA ASP A 239 -27.73 12.89 -2.11
C ASP A 239 -26.46 12.70 -2.94
N ASP A 240 -25.85 13.81 -3.34
CA ASP A 240 -24.54 13.82 -3.99
C ASP A 240 -23.49 13.13 -3.13
N LEU A 241 -22.55 12.42 -3.77
CA LEU A 241 -21.60 11.55 -3.07
C LEU A 241 -20.35 12.33 -2.66
N TYR A 242 -20.08 12.39 -1.35
CA TYR A 242 -18.93 13.09 -0.78
C TYR A 242 -18.02 12.17 0.03
N ASP A 243 -16.78 12.61 0.25
CA ASP A 243 -15.83 12.03 1.21
C ASP A 243 -15.54 10.53 0.99
N MET A 244 -15.45 10.13 -0.28
CA MET A 244 -15.09 8.76 -0.65
C MET A 244 -13.57 8.59 -0.70
N ARG A 245 -13.11 7.40 -0.29
CA ARG A 245 -11.71 7.00 -0.33
C ARG A 245 -11.58 5.60 -0.92
N GLN A 246 -10.59 5.38 -1.75
CA GLN A 246 -10.16 4.08 -2.24
C GLN A 246 -9.11 3.53 -1.29
N TYR A 247 -9.29 2.29 -0.86
CA TYR A 247 -8.27 1.53 -0.14
C TYR A 247 -7.58 0.52 -1.05
N ALA A 248 -6.38 0.11 -0.66
CA ALA A 248 -5.70 -1.01 -1.27
C ALA A 248 -6.41 -2.33 -0.90
N LEU A 249 -6.32 -3.34 -1.78
CA LEU A 249 -6.94 -4.66 -1.57
C LEU A 249 -6.60 -5.28 -0.19
N ALA A 250 -5.38 -5.07 0.30
CA ALA A 250 -4.91 -5.61 1.59
C ALA A 250 -5.48 -4.87 2.82
N GLU A 251 -5.83 -3.60 2.68
CA GLU A 251 -6.48 -2.80 3.73
C GLU A 251 -7.97 -3.18 3.85
N GLY A 252 -8.53 -3.65 2.74
CA GLY A 252 -9.93 -4.03 2.56
C GLY A 252 -10.78 -2.82 2.20
N GLY A 253 -12.02 -2.78 2.65
CA GLY A 253 -12.98 -1.74 2.31
C GLY A 253 -14.33 -2.40 2.05
N GLN A 254 -15.20 -1.73 1.32
CA GLN A 254 -16.47 -2.30 0.93
C GLN A 254 -16.84 -1.86 -0.49
N ASP A 255 -17.61 -2.68 -1.18
CA ASP A 255 -18.06 -2.38 -2.53
C ASP A 255 -19.22 -1.38 -2.50
N PHE A 256 -19.19 -0.40 -3.39
CA PHE A 256 -20.24 0.60 -3.55
C PHE A 256 -20.69 0.66 -5.01
N TYR A 257 -22.00 0.62 -5.23
CA TYR A 257 -22.59 0.55 -6.57
C TYR A 257 -23.14 1.92 -6.95
N VAL A 258 -22.40 2.68 -7.77
CA VAL A 258 -22.76 4.03 -8.19
C VAL A 258 -23.68 3.97 -9.39
N ARG A 259 -24.81 4.66 -9.35
CA ARG A 259 -25.70 4.77 -10.51
C ARG A 259 -25.02 5.59 -11.61
N VAL A 260 -24.95 5.04 -12.82
CA VAL A 260 -24.38 5.67 -14.01
C VAL A 260 -25.24 5.40 -15.25
N PRO A 261 -25.20 6.28 -16.26
CA PRO A 261 -25.84 6.03 -17.55
C PRO A 261 -25.33 4.75 -18.21
N ALA A 262 -26.19 4.05 -18.95
CA ALA A 262 -25.84 2.79 -19.62
C ALA A 262 -24.61 2.91 -20.55
N ALA A 263 -24.45 4.05 -21.21
CA ALA A 263 -23.33 4.33 -22.10
C ALA A 263 -21.97 4.31 -21.37
N ASP A 264 -21.95 4.74 -20.12
CA ASP A 264 -20.71 4.85 -19.32
C ASP A 264 -20.29 3.49 -18.75
N LEU A 265 -21.21 2.52 -18.69
CA LEU A 265 -20.89 1.15 -18.28
C LEU A 265 -19.96 0.48 -19.28
N GLY A 266 -20.02 0.86 -20.56
CA GLY A 266 -19.24 0.25 -21.62
C GLY A 266 -19.63 -1.21 -21.80
N LEU A 267 -20.21 -1.56 -22.94
CA LEU A 267 -20.13 -2.93 -23.42
C LEU A 267 -18.63 -3.28 -23.45
N GLU A 268 -18.24 -4.41 -22.88
CA GLU A 268 -17.01 -5.09 -23.26
C GLU A 268 -17.14 -5.43 -24.76
N GLY A 269 -16.89 -4.45 -25.61
CA GLY A 269 -16.81 -4.63 -27.04
C GLY A 269 -15.50 -5.34 -27.33
N GLU A 270 -15.61 -6.59 -27.75
CA GLU A 270 -14.57 -7.35 -28.43
C GLU A 270 -14.04 -6.56 -29.63
N ASN A 271 -13.04 -5.70 -29.41
CA ASN A 271 -12.13 -5.32 -30.46
C ASN A 271 -10.96 -6.29 -30.41
N GLU A 272 -11.05 -7.29 -31.26
CA GLU A 272 -9.97 -8.21 -31.60
C GLU A 272 -8.70 -7.42 -31.96
N ASN A 273 -7.65 -7.60 -31.14
CA ASN A 273 -6.28 -7.46 -31.60
C ASN A 273 -5.64 -8.87 -31.61
N PRO A 274 -5.00 -9.28 -32.71
CA PRO A 274 -4.67 -10.66 -33.00
C PRO A 274 -3.37 -11.05 -32.30
N CYS A 275 -3.44 -11.44 -31.03
CA CYS A 275 -2.37 -12.19 -30.36
C CYS A 275 -2.85 -12.67 -28.98
N LYS A 276 -3.70 -13.71 -28.97
CA LYS A 276 -3.85 -14.56 -27.78
C LYS A 276 -4.16 -15.99 -28.21
N CYS A 277 -3.27 -16.90 -27.83
CA CYS A 277 -3.42 -18.33 -28.04
C CYS A 277 -4.67 -18.87 -27.35
N ARG A 278 -5.42 -19.69 -28.11
CA ARG A 278 -6.56 -20.52 -27.73
C ARG A 278 -6.35 -21.28 -26.41
N ILE A 279 -7.11 -20.95 -25.37
CA ILE A 279 -7.56 -21.92 -24.35
C ILE A 279 -9.00 -21.59 -23.94
N THR A 280 -9.95 -21.73 -24.87
CA THR A 280 -11.36 -22.00 -24.55
C THR A 280 -12.12 -22.39 -25.83
N PHE A 281 -12.13 -23.69 -26.15
CA PHE A 281 -13.02 -24.26 -27.18
C PHE A 281 -13.70 -25.55 -26.69
N LEU A 282 -13.92 -25.70 -25.37
CA LEU A 282 -14.48 -26.96 -24.81
C LEU A 282 -15.64 -26.77 -23.81
N LEU A 283 -16.27 -25.58 -23.76
CA LEU A 283 -17.45 -25.36 -22.90
C LEU A 283 -18.69 -24.82 -23.62
N SER A 284 -18.68 -24.68 -24.95
CA SER A 284 -19.85 -24.26 -25.74
C SER A 284 -20.56 -25.40 -26.49
N LEU A 285 -20.21 -26.67 -26.22
CA LEU A 285 -20.78 -27.84 -26.90
C LEU A 285 -21.76 -28.68 -26.05
N LEU A 286 -22.14 -28.22 -24.85
CA LEU A 286 -23.00 -28.99 -23.93
C LEU A 286 -24.35 -28.36 -23.56
N GLU A 287 -24.81 -27.31 -24.25
CA GLU A 287 -26.14 -26.71 -23.97
C GLU A 287 -27.05 -26.58 -25.19
N ARG A 288 -27.01 -27.54 -26.12
CA ARG A 288 -28.00 -27.59 -27.21
C ARG A 288 -28.45 -28.99 -27.57
N SER A 289 -29.26 -29.58 -26.69
CA SER A 289 -30.31 -30.54 -27.08
C SER A 289 -31.21 -30.84 -25.87
N GLY A 290 -32.32 -30.11 -25.77
CA GLY A 290 -33.47 -30.53 -25.00
C GLY A 290 -34.33 -31.53 -25.80
N ALA A 291 -35.00 -32.39 -25.03
CA ALA A 291 -36.17 -33.22 -25.34
C ALA A 291 -35.96 -34.54 -26.12
N VAL A 292 -36.23 -35.67 -25.46
CA VAL A 292 -37.46 -36.50 -25.58
C VAL A 292 -37.24 -37.87 -24.90
N GLY A 293 -38.18 -38.27 -24.04
CA GLY A 293 -38.67 -39.66 -23.94
C GLY A 293 -37.93 -40.72 -23.11
N THR A 294 -38.59 -41.11 -22.00
CA THR A 294 -38.78 -42.48 -21.44
C THR A 294 -37.64 -43.27 -20.77
N ARG A 295 -37.87 -43.52 -19.47
CA ARG A 295 -37.61 -44.74 -18.63
C ARG A 295 -36.49 -45.71 -19.08
N ASP A 296 -35.44 -45.87 -18.27
CA ASP A 296 -35.12 -47.15 -17.58
C ASP A 296 -34.01 -46.98 -16.52
N ASP A 297 -34.07 -47.80 -15.48
CA ASP A 297 -33.37 -47.66 -14.19
C ASP A 297 -32.27 -48.74 -14.07
N SER A 298 -31.02 -48.42 -14.42
CA SER A 298 -29.82 -49.25 -14.15
C SER A 298 -28.56 -48.52 -14.64
N ASN A 299 -27.48 -48.51 -13.83
CA ASN A 299 -26.11 -48.10 -14.20
C ASN A 299 -25.64 -46.64 -13.95
N LYS A 300 -25.92 -46.08 -12.76
CA LYS A 300 -25.36 -44.78 -12.30
C LYS A 300 -23.95 -44.86 -11.69
N THR A 301 -23.54 -46.00 -11.12
CA THR A 301 -22.31 -46.11 -10.33
C THR A 301 -21.03 -46.16 -11.17
N GLY A 302 -21.06 -46.79 -12.35
CA GLY A 302 -19.88 -46.91 -13.22
C GLY A 302 -19.43 -45.59 -13.88
N LYS A 303 -20.38 -44.69 -14.17
CA LYS A 303 -20.10 -43.41 -14.83
C LYS A 303 -19.38 -42.41 -13.91
N ILE A 304 -19.65 -42.45 -12.60
CA ILE A 304 -19.04 -41.55 -11.61
C ILE A 304 -17.57 -41.91 -11.37
N VAL A 305 -17.24 -43.21 -11.30
CA VAL A 305 -15.87 -43.69 -11.06
C VAL A 305 -14.95 -43.34 -12.24
N MET A 306 -15.45 -43.39 -13.47
CA MET A 306 -14.66 -43.07 -14.66
C MET A 306 -14.29 -41.57 -14.75
N VAL A 307 -15.22 -40.68 -14.38
CA VAL A 307 -14.98 -39.22 -14.39
C VAL A 307 -13.99 -38.81 -13.29
N ALA A 308 -14.07 -39.42 -12.11
CA ALA A 308 -13.13 -39.17 -11.03
C ALA A 308 -11.68 -39.58 -11.40
N GLY A 309 -11.51 -40.69 -12.11
CA GLY A 309 -10.19 -41.16 -12.57
C GLY A 309 -9.51 -40.20 -13.55
N ILE A 310 -10.27 -39.63 -14.49
CA ILE A 310 -9.74 -38.68 -15.48
C ILE A 310 -9.31 -37.36 -14.81
N ALA A 311 -10.10 -36.87 -13.84
CA ALA A 311 -9.77 -35.65 -13.11
C ALA A 311 -8.46 -35.78 -12.31
N VAL A 312 -8.25 -36.92 -11.65
CA VAL A 312 -7.01 -37.19 -10.90
C VAL A 312 -5.82 -37.34 -11.85
N GLY A 313 -6.00 -37.98 -13.01
CA GLY A 313 -4.95 -38.10 -14.03
C GLY A 313 -4.48 -36.76 -14.57
N VAL A 314 -5.40 -35.85 -14.88
CA VAL A 314 -5.07 -34.49 -15.37
C VAL A 314 -4.33 -33.68 -14.30
N LEU A 315 -4.73 -33.81 -13.03
CA LEU A 315 -4.07 -33.13 -11.92
C LEU A 315 -2.62 -33.58 -11.74
N LEU A 316 -2.37 -34.90 -11.83
CA LEU A 316 -1.02 -35.47 -11.67
C LEU A 316 -0.08 -35.08 -12.82
N VAL A 317 -0.58 -35.04 -14.06
CA VAL A 317 0.19 -34.58 -15.23
C VAL A 317 0.51 -33.09 -15.13
N GLY A 318 -0.45 -32.26 -14.68
CA GLY A 318 -0.23 -30.84 -14.43
C GLY A 318 0.85 -30.58 -13.39
N LEU A 319 0.86 -31.35 -12.30
CA LEU A 319 1.89 -31.26 -11.26
C LEU A 319 3.27 -31.67 -11.79
N ALA A 320 3.36 -32.74 -12.57
CA ALA A 320 4.63 -33.19 -13.17
C ALA A 320 5.23 -32.13 -14.12
N ILE A 321 4.41 -31.52 -14.98
CA ILE A 321 4.83 -30.45 -15.88
C ILE A 321 5.32 -29.22 -15.09
N PHE A 322 4.63 -28.87 -14.01
CA PHE A 322 5.05 -27.78 -13.12
C PHE A 322 6.44 -28.01 -12.53
N PHE A 323 6.75 -29.22 -12.06
CA PHE A 323 8.07 -29.55 -11.49
C PHE A 323 9.19 -29.55 -12.54
N VAL A 324 8.91 -29.98 -13.77
CA VAL A 324 9.89 -29.96 -14.88
C VAL A 324 10.21 -28.54 -15.32
N ILE A 325 9.19 -27.69 -15.48
CA ILE A 325 9.36 -26.26 -15.80
C ILE A 325 10.15 -25.55 -14.68
N ARG A 326 9.83 -25.85 -13.41
CA ARG A 326 10.56 -25.32 -12.24
C ARG A 326 12.05 -25.68 -12.28
N HIS A 327 12.40 -26.91 -12.66
CA HIS A 327 13.78 -27.37 -12.71
C HIS A 327 14.59 -26.70 -13.83
N PHE A 328 14.01 -26.58 -15.03
CA PHE A 328 14.67 -25.91 -16.16
C PHE A 328 14.86 -24.40 -15.93
N LEU A 329 13.90 -23.72 -15.31
CA LEU A 329 13.99 -22.29 -15.01
C LEU A 329 15.05 -21.98 -13.93
N TYR A 330 15.21 -22.85 -12.93
CA TYR A 330 16.26 -22.73 -11.91
C TYR A 330 17.66 -22.83 -12.53
N ALA A 331 17.87 -23.80 -13.43
CA ALA A 331 19.13 -23.97 -14.15
C ALA A 331 19.45 -22.78 -15.08
N PHE A 332 18.43 -22.19 -15.71
CA PHE A 332 18.59 -21.04 -16.61
C PHE A 332 19.04 -19.76 -15.88
N CYS A 333 18.55 -19.50 -14.66
CA CYS A 333 18.90 -18.31 -13.87
C CYS A 333 20.34 -18.32 -13.35
N LEU A 334 20.86 -19.50 -13.03
CA LEU A 334 22.25 -19.70 -12.60
C LEU A 334 23.24 -19.60 -13.77
N ASN A 335 22.84 -20.00 -14.97
CA ASN A 335 23.74 -20.13 -16.12
C ASN A 335 23.80 -18.90 -17.06
N THR A 336 22.94 -17.89 -16.90
CA THR A 336 22.86 -16.73 -17.81
C THR A 336 23.59 -15.46 -17.35
N GLY A 337 24.50 -15.55 -16.37
CA GLY A 337 25.43 -14.46 -16.05
C GLY A 337 26.84 -14.80 -16.53
N PRO A 338 27.56 -13.91 -17.26
CA PRO A 338 28.98 -14.13 -17.51
C PRO A 338 29.71 -14.26 -16.17
N ARG A 339 30.56 -15.29 -16.09
CA ARG A 339 31.34 -15.67 -14.92
C ARG A 339 32.53 -14.71 -14.81
N GLU A 340 32.34 -13.57 -14.15
CA GLU A 340 33.43 -12.60 -13.98
C GLU A 340 33.84 -12.39 -12.52
N ARG A 341 35.17 -12.42 -12.38
CA ARG A 341 36.01 -12.39 -11.20
C ARG A 341 36.10 -10.94 -10.73
N SER A 342 35.84 -10.66 -9.45
CA SER A 342 36.05 -9.32 -8.89
C SER A 342 37.50 -8.90 -9.13
N GLN A 343 37.70 -7.89 -9.98
CA GLN A 343 38.99 -7.26 -10.16
C GLN A 343 39.16 -6.27 -9.01
N ASP A 344 40.08 -6.58 -8.09
CA ASP A 344 40.66 -5.62 -7.17
C ASP A 344 41.28 -4.49 -7.99
N PHE A 345 40.81 -3.25 -7.80
CA PHE A 345 41.50 -2.06 -8.29
C PHE A 345 41.81 -1.12 -7.13
N LEU A 346 43.11 -1.01 -6.88
CA LEU A 346 43.78 -0.15 -5.91
C LEU A 346 43.50 1.33 -6.18
N LEU A 347 43.13 2.08 -5.15
CA LEU A 347 43.51 3.49 -5.05
C LEU A 347 44.03 3.77 -3.63
N ASN A 348 45.28 4.22 -3.57
CA ASN A 348 45.99 4.65 -2.37
C ASN A 348 45.54 6.05 -1.89
N VAL A 349 45.97 6.40 -0.66
CA VAL A 349 46.09 7.75 -0.02
C VAL A 349 44.88 8.12 0.87
N ALA A 350 44.97 8.53 2.15
CA ALA A 350 46.04 8.75 3.14
C ALA A 350 45.47 8.64 4.59
N THR A 351 46.38 8.52 5.56
CA THR A 351 46.19 8.02 6.93
C THR A 351 46.14 9.14 8.02
N ILE A 352 45.12 9.07 8.89
CA ILE A 352 45.07 9.33 10.37
C ILE A 352 45.05 10.76 11.02
N THR A 353 44.19 10.84 12.06
CA THR A 353 44.14 11.63 13.33
C THR A 353 43.57 13.05 13.41
N ASN A 354 42.55 13.22 14.29
CA ASN A 354 42.73 13.96 15.55
C ASN A 354 41.73 13.58 16.67
N LYS A 355 42.26 13.53 17.90
CA LYS A 355 41.66 13.12 19.19
C LYS A 355 40.89 14.26 19.88
N ARG A 356 39.83 13.91 20.64
CA ARG A 356 39.55 14.21 22.08
C ARG A 356 38.09 13.81 22.41
N ASP A 357 37.88 12.62 23.00
CA ASP A 357 37.64 12.31 24.44
C ASP A 357 36.14 12.39 24.80
N HIS A 358 35.44 11.47 25.50
CA HIS A 358 35.60 10.17 26.19
C HIS A 358 34.11 9.67 26.31
N SER A 359 33.67 8.41 26.31
CA SER A 359 34.15 7.19 26.96
C SER A 359 33.44 5.93 26.41
N GLY A 360 34.20 4.86 26.16
CA GLY A 360 33.85 3.44 26.37
C GLY A 360 32.74 2.77 25.56
N GLU A 361 33.10 2.08 24.46
CA GLU A 361 32.87 0.63 24.27
C GLU A 361 33.48 0.13 22.94
N THR A 362 33.75 -1.17 22.90
CA THR A 362 34.73 -1.92 22.10
C THR A 362 34.57 -1.93 20.57
N ALA A 363 35.74 -1.87 19.90
CA ALA A 363 36.09 -2.38 18.57
C ALA A 363 35.11 -2.11 17.40
N VAL A 364 35.29 -0.96 16.72
CA VAL A 364 34.72 -0.73 15.39
C VAL A 364 35.88 -0.61 14.41
N ASP A 365 36.12 -1.66 13.62
CA ASP A 365 37.06 -1.65 12.49
C ASP A 365 36.79 -0.45 11.57
N GLU A 366 37.86 0.30 11.32
CA GLU A 366 38.06 1.39 10.35
C GLU A 366 37.28 1.17 9.04
N LEU A 367 36.44 2.12 8.66
CA LEU A 367 35.82 2.19 7.33
C LEU A 367 36.59 3.21 6.47
N ASP A 368 37.18 2.76 5.36
CA ASP A 368 37.75 3.62 4.31
C ASP A 368 36.63 4.18 3.42
N LEU A 369 35.79 5.06 3.96
CA LEU A 369 34.78 5.79 3.19
C LEU A 369 35.24 7.24 2.96
N PRO A 370 35.36 7.72 1.71
CA PRO A 370 35.76 9.10 1.42
C PRO A 370 34.85 10.14 2.08
N LEU A 371 35.47 11.16 2.70
CA LEU A 371 34.77 12.32 3.25
C LEU A 371 34.81 13.48 2.26
N PHE A 372 33.64 14.01 1.93
CA PHE A 372 33.50 15.23 1.13
C PHE A 372 33.31 16.42 2.07
N ASP A 373 33.98 17.53 1.78
CA ASP A 373 33.74 18.81 2.44
C ASP A 373 32.40 19.41 1.99
N LEU A 374 31.73 20.13 2.90
CA LEU A 374 30.43 20.74 2.61
C LEU A 374 30.51 21.70 1.42
N ASN A 375 31.63 22.43 1.28
CA ASN A 375 31.82 23.40 0.21
C ASN A 375 31.89 22.72 -1.17
N THR A 376 32.59 21.60 -1.32
CA THR A 376 32.56 20.82 -2.57
C THR A 376 31.15 20.37 -2.93
N LEU A 377 30.35 19.90 -1.97
CA LEU A 377 28.98 19.47 -2.25
C LEU A 377 28.04 20.64 -2.54
N LEU A 378 28.24 21.80 -1.90
CA LEU A 378 27.52 23.03 -2.21
C LEU A 378 27.80 23.48 -3.65
N ILE A 379 29.06 23.48 -4.07
CA ILE A 379 29.43 23.82 -5.46
C ILE A 379 28.84 22.77 -6.42
N ALA A 380 29.02 21.48 -6.12
CA ALA A 380 28.59 20.39 -6.99
C ALA A 380 27.07 20.36 -7.22
N THR A 381 26.28 20.78 -6.23
CA THR A 381 24.81 20.76 -6.29
C THR A 381 24.16 22.10 -6.62
N ASP A 382 24.97 23.14 -6.92
CA ASP A 382 24.50 24.52 -7.07
C ASP A 382 23.70 25.00 -5.84
N ASN A 383 24.35 24.94 -4.68
CA ASN A 383 23.78 25.29 -3.37
C ASN A 383 22.46 24.57 -3.06
N PHE A 384 22.37 23.28 -3.41
CA PHE A 384 21.15 22.47 -3.28
C PHE A 384 19.93 23.10 -3.97
N SER A 385 20.12 23.69 -5.14
CA SER A 385 19.07 24.27 -5.98
C SER A 385 17.93 23.28 -6.24
N ASP A 386 16.68 23.76 -6.18
CA ASP A 386 15.50 22.95 -6.47
C ASP A 386 15.50 22.39 -7.90
N VAL A 387 16.23 23.03 -8.83
CA VAL A 387 16.40 22.53 -10.21
C VAL A 387 17.18 21.21 -10.24
N ASN A 388 18.10 21.02 -9.29
CA ASN A 388 18.89 19.81 -9.16
C ASN A 388 18.23 18.75 -8.28
N LYS A 389 17.01 18.99 -7.77
CA LYS A 389 16.33 18.07 -6.86
C LYS A 389 15.79 16.86 -7.60
N LEU A 390 16.28 15.68 -7.24
CA LEU A 390 15.87 14.38 -7.79
C LEU A 390 14.66 13.78 -7.07
N GLY A 391 14.45 14.14 -5.80
CA GLY A 391 13.30 13.71 -5.02
C GLY A 391 13.36 14.10 -3.54
N GLN A 392 12.22 14.01 -2.86
CA GLN A 392 12.08 14.29 -1.43
C GLN A 392 11.20 13.21 -0.78
N GLY A 393 11.61 12.73 0.39
CA GLY A 393 10.85 11.76 1.19
C GLY A 393 11.07 11.97 2.69
N GLY A 394 10.55 11.07 3.52
CA GLY A 394 10.71 11.12 4.98
C GLY A 394 12.17 11.13 5.46
N PHE A 395 13.08 10.67 4.60
CA PHE A 395 14.52 10.53 4.87
C PHE A 395 15.36 11.73 4.38
N GLY A 396 14.73 12.77 3.83
CA GLY A 396 15.42 13.98 3.35
C GLY A 396 15.26 14.23 1.85
N CYS A 397 16.08 15.13 1.31
CA CYS A 397 16.09 15.51 -0.10
C CYS A 397 17.31 14.92 -0.82
N VAL A 398 17.12 14.47 -2.06
CA VAL A 398 18.19 13.98 -2.92
C VAL A 398 18.41 14.95 -4.07
N TYR A 399 19.65 15.36 -4.28
CA TYR A 399 20.05 16.31 -5.32
C TYR A 399 21.03 15.65 -6.30
N LYS A 400 20.92 16.00 -7.58
CA LYS A 400 21.94 15.74 -8.58
C LYS A 400 23.08 16.73 -8.34
N GLY A 401 24.31 16.25 -8.44
CA GLY A 401 25.48 17.12 -8.45
C GLY A 401 26.52 16.66 -9.46
N MET A 402 27.46 17.54 -9.76
CA MET A 402 28.62 17.25 -10.59
C MET A 402 29.87 17.68 -9.85
N LEU A 403 30.75 16.73 -9.53
CA LEU A 403 32.05 17.03 -8.93
C LEU A 403 32.94 17.74 -9.95
N VAL A 404 33.96 18.46 -9.46
CA VAL A 404 34.89 19.26 -10.29
C VAL A 404 35.61 18.42 -11.36
N GLU A 405 35.78 17.12 -11.10
CA GLU A 405 36.39 16.14 -11.99
C GLU A 405 35.40 15.60 -13.07
N GLY A 406 34.18 16.15 -13.14
CA GLY A 406 33.14 15.75 -14.10
C GLY A 406 32.32 14.54 -13.69
N GLN A 407 32.55 13.97 -12.50
CA GLN A 407 31.78 12.84 -12.00
C GLN A 407 30.39 13.27 -11.54
N GLU A 408 29.35 12.69 -12.12
CA GLU A 408 27.97 12.88 -11.68
C GLU A 408 27.67 12.09 -10.40
N ILE A 409 27.03 12.75 -9.44
CA ILE A 409 26.74 12.21 -8.11
C ILE A 409 25.28 12.48 -7.70
N ALA A 410 24.78 11.64 -6.79
CA ALA A 410 23.51 11.87 -6.10
C ALA A 410 23.79 12.15 -4.62
N VAL A 411 23.40 13.33 -4.13
CA VAL A 411 23.63 13.78 -2.75
C VAL A 411 22.32 13.71 -1.97
N LYS A 412 22.23 12.76 -1.02
CA LYS A 412 21.12 12.63 -0.08
C LYS A 412 21.41 13.46 1.16
N ARG A 413 20.73 14.60 1.30
CA ARG A 413 20.81 15.49 2.47
C ARG A 413 19.73 15.10 3.48
N LEU A 414 20.15 14.67 4.67
CA LEU A 414 19.26 14.17 5.71
C LEU A 414 18.54 15.32 6.44
N SER A 415 17.36 15.03 6.99
CA SER A 415 16.54 16.03 7.67
C SER A 415 17.09 16.39 9.06
N LYS A 416 17.08 17.68 9.42
CA LYS A 416 17.61 18.19 10.72
C LYS A 416 16.76 17.82 11.93
N ASN A 417 15.47 17.56 11.75
CA ASN A 417 14.49 17.52 12.84
C ASN A 417 14.06 16.11 13.28
N SER A 418 14.79 15.06 12.90
CA SER A 418 14.44 13.69 13.28
C SER A 418 15.61 13.00 13.99
N GLY A 419 15.40 12.54 15.23
CA GLY A 419 16.34 11.64 15.90
C GLY A 419 16.58 10.34 15.11
N GLN A 420 15.65 10.00 14.21
CA GLN A 420 15.70 8.88 13.30
C GLN A 420 16.76 9.03 12.18
N GLY A 421 16.98 10.23 11.64
CA GLY A 421 17.93 10.44 10.53
C GLY A 421 19.39 10.17 10.90
N ILE A 422 19.77 10.28 12.18
CA ILE A 422 21.14 9.98 12.65
C ILE A 422 21.39 8.47 12.72
N ASP A 423 20.41 7.68 13.16
CA ASP A 423 20.53 6.22 13.22
C ASP A 423 20.52 5.60 11.83
N GLU A 424 19.74 6.16 10.91
CA GLU A 424 19.74 5.77 9.50
C GLU A 424 21.07 6.11 8.83
N PHE A 425 21.61 7.30 9.07
CA PHE A 425 22.95 7.68 8.59
C PHE A 425 24.00 6.67 9.06
N LYS A 426 24.01 6.35 10.36
CA LYS A 426 24.94 5.37 10.93
C LYS A 426 24.75 3.98 10.33
N ASN A 427 23.51 3.56 10.08
CA ASN A 427 23.22 2.28 9.43
C ASN A 427 23.72 2.26 7.99
N GLU A 428 23.40 3.27 7.18
CA GLU A 428 23.84 3.31 5.78
C GLU A 428 25.37 3.33 5.70
N VAL A 429 26.03 4.23 6.43
CA VAL A 429 27.50 4.27 6.46
C VAL A 429 28.09 2.92 6.90
N LYS A 430 27.57 2.31 7.96
CA LYS A 430 28.08 1.02 8.46
C LYS A 430 27.86 -0.15 7.50
N LEU A 431 26.77 -0.13 6.74
CA LEU A 431 26.32 -1.24 5.90
C LEU A 431 26.75 -1.10 4.45
N ILE A 432 26.35 -0.03 3.78
CA ILE A 432 26.52 0.09 2.33
C ILE A 432 27.96 0.39 1.94
N ALA A 433 28.74 1.05 2.81
CA ALA A 433 30.17 1.27 2.55
C ALA A 433 30.97 -0.05 2.45
N ARG A 434 30.43 -1.15 2.99
CA ARG A 434 31.06 -2.49 2.97
C ARG A 434 30.47 -3.39 1.87
N LEU A 435 29.53 -2.89 1.08
CA LEU A 435 28.82 -3.67 0.07
C LEU A 435 29.15 -3.15 -1.32
N GLN A 436 29.74 -4.01 -2.14
CA GLN A 436 30.04 -3.71 -3.52
C GLN A 436 29.50 -4.84 -4.39
N HIS A 437 28.46 -4.52 -5.16
CA HIS A 437 27.84 -5.48 -6.06
C HIS A 437 27.18 -4.74 -7.21
N ARG A 438 27.23 -5.31 -8.43
CA ARG A 438 26.65 -4.71 -9.65
C ARG A 438 25.15 -4.37 -9.54
N ASN A 439 24.42 -5.06 -8.67
CA ASN A 439 23.00 -4.83 -8.42
C ASN A 439 22.70 -4.10 -7.11
N LEU A 440 23.68 -3.44 -6.50
CA LEU A 440 23.52 -2.54 -5.36
C LEU A 440 24.06 -1.15 -5.73
N VAL A 441 23.39 -0.09 -5.28
CA VAL A 441 23.88 1.28 -5.51
C VAL A 441 25.14 1.51 -4.68
N ARG A 442 26.18 2.04 -5.33
CA ARG A 442 27.46 2.31 -4.68
C ARG A 442 27.41 3.63 -3.89
N LEU A 443 27.75 3.55 -2.61
CA LEU A 443 28.08 4.72 -1.80
C LEU A 443 29.50 5.17 -2.13
N LEU A 444 29.66 6.43 -2.55
CA LEU A 444 30.94 7.03 -2.92
C LEU A 444 31.61 7.71 -1.72
N GLY A 445 30.81 8.25 -0.80
CA GLY A 445 31.33 8.92 0.38
C GLY A 445 30.23 9.54 1.24
N CYS A 446 30.63 10.29 2.25
CA CYS A 446 29.71 11.07 3.07
C CYS A 446 30.29 12.44 3.44
N CYS A 447 29.42 13.35 3.86
CA CYS A 447 29.81 14.64 4.43
C CYS A 447 29.22 14.73 5.84
N ILE A 448 30.06 15.05 6.81
CA ILE A 448 29.70 15.22 8.21
C ILE A 448 30.30 16.54 8.67
N GLU A 449 29.51 17.61 8.67
CA GLU A 449 29.97 18.92 9.11
C GLU A 449 28.91 19.59 9.97
N MET A 450 29.23 19.81 11.25
CA MET A 450 28.31 20.34 12.28
C MET A 450 26.98 19.55 12.36
N GLU A 451 25.86 20.15 11.97
CA GLU A 451 24.53 19.53 11.95
C GLU A 451 24.18 18.89 10.59
N GLU A 452 24.96 19.15 9.54
CA GLU A 452 24.70 18.65 8.19
C GLU A 452 25.31 17.23 8.02
N LYS A 453 24.45 16.27 7.65
CA LYS A 453 24.84 14.90 7.35
C LYS A 453 24.34 14.53 5.97
N MET A 454 25.26 14.16 5.08
CA MET A 454 24.94 13.85 3.69
C MET A 454 25.62 12.57 3.25
N LEU A 455 24.93 11.82 2.39
CA LEU A 455 25.45 10.61 1.75
C LEU A 455 25.58 10.87 0.25
N VAL A 456 26.72 10.48 -0.33
CA VAL A 456 27.05 10.70 -1.74
C VAL A 456 27.06 9.35 -2.45
N TYR A 457 26.17 9.16 -3.42
CA TYR A 457 26.06 7.95 -4.22
C TYR A 457 26.44 8.20 -5.68
N GLU A 458 26.70 7.13 -6.41
CA GLU A 458 26.72 7.18 -7.87
C GLU A 458 25.36 7.71 -8.41
N TYR A 459 25.41 8.60 -9.39
CA TYR A 459 24.21 9.06 -10.07
C TYR A 459 23.67 7.98 -11.01
N MET A 460 22.34 7.85 -11.07
CA MET A 460 21.64 6.87 -11.91
C MET A 460 20.75 7.64 -12.91
N GLU A 461 21.08 7.57 -14.19
CA GLU A 461 20.45 8.35 -15.27
C GLU A 461 18.98 7.97 -15.54
N ASN A 462 18.64 6.69 -15.37
CA ASN A 462 17.30 6.19 -15.68
C ASN A 462 16.39 6.26 -14.46
N LYS A 463 15.25 6.94 -14.62
CA LYS A 463 14.21 7.07 -13.59
C LYS A 463 13.85 5.67 -13.07
N ARG A 464 13.62 5.59 -11.74
CA ARG A 464 13.27 4.42 -10.90
C ARG A 464 12.56 3.30 -11.68
N ALA A 465 12.71 2.05 -11.26
CA ALA A 465 12.14 0.85 -11.88
C ALA A 465 10.59 0.78 -12.00
N TRP A 466 9.86 1.87 -11.86
CA TRP A 466 8.39 1.94 -12.05
C TRP A 466 7.94 1.43 -13.44
N ILE A 467 8.77 1.55 -14.47
CA ILE A 467 8.45 1.12 -15.85
C ILE A 467 8.25 -0.41 -15.97
N LEU A 468 8.79 -1.20 -15.03
CA LEU A 468 8.76 -2.66 -15.09
C LEU A 468 7.40 -3.31 -14.93
N PHE A 469 6.36 -2.57 -14.56
CA PHE A 469 5.10 -3.21 -14.16
C PHE A 469 3.84 -2.62 -14.79
N CYS A 470 3.95 -1.65 -15.71
CA CYS A 470 2.80 -1.01 -16.35
C CYS A 470 2.00 -1.85 -17.36
N SER A 471 2.35 -3.11 -17.63
CA SER A 471 1.61 -3.90 -18.64
C SER A 471 1.89 -5.40 -18.55
N VAL A 472 1.46 -6.04 -17.47
CA VAL A 472 1.45 -7.51 -17.38
C VAL A 472 0.08 -7.98 -16.93
N SER A 473 -0.48 -8.99 -17.61
CA SER A 473 -1.72 -9.63 -17.19
C SER A 473 -1.57 -10.21 -15.78
N PRO A 474 -2.66 -10.34 -14.99
CA PRO A 474 -2.62 -10.90 -13.63
C PRO A 474 -1.90 -12.26 -13.54
N LEU A 475 -1.96 -13.06 -14.60
CA LEU A 475 -1.26 -14.34 -14.73
C LEU A 475 0.28 -14.21 -14.70
N HIS A 476 0.84 -13.20 -15.38
CA HIS A 476 2.28 -12.97 -15.42
C HIS A 476 2.79 -12.34 -14.12
N GLN A 477 1.98 -11.50 -13.47
CA GLN A 477 2.30 -10.93 -12.16
C GLN A 477 2.34 -12.02 -11.08
N HIS A 478 1.41 -12.97 -11.14
CA HIS A 478 1.42 -14.17 -10.31
C HIS A 478 2.66 -15.03 -10.59
N PHE A 479 3.04 -15.24 -11.86
CA PHE A 479 4.28 -15.93 -12.22
C PHE A 479 5.54 -15.23 -11.69
N CYS A 480 5.66 -13.90 -11.79
CA CYS A 480 6.80 -13.12 -11.25
C CYS A 480 6.92 -13.24 -9.73
N LEU A 481 5.80 -13.09 -9.01
CA LEU A 481 5.76 -13.22 -7.54
C LEU A 481 6.09 -14.66 -7.11
N HIS A 482 5.55 -15.66 -7.81
CA HIS A 482 5.84 -17.07 -7.54
C HIS A 482 7.29 -17.45 -7.92
N PHE A 483 7.87 -16.79 -8.92
CA PHE A 483 9.26 -16.95 -9.35
C PHE A 483 10.24 -16.35 -8.34
N LEU A 484 10.02 -15.11 -7.89
CA LEU A 484 10.82 -14.48 -6.82
C LEU A 484 10.65 -15.24 -5.49
N HIS A 485 9.43 -15.61 -5.12
CA HIS A 485 9.16 -16.39 -3.91
C HIS A 485 9.78 -17.79 -3.98
N GLY A 486 9.70 -18.48 -5.13
CA GLY A 486 10.32 -19.78 -5.35
C GLY A 486 11.85 -19.77 -5.38
N PHE A 487 12.46 -18.71 -5.94
CA PHE A 487 13.91 -18.50 -5.96
C PHE A 487 14.45 -18.21 -4.56
N VAL A 488 13.71 -17.43 -3.76
CA VAL A 488 14.08 -17.09 -2.38
C VAL A 488 13.87 -18.26 -1.40
N SER A 489 12.82 -19.08 -1.62
CA SER A 489 12.49 -20.21 -0.75
C SER A 489 13.46 -21.40 -0.88
N THR A 490 14.10 -21.58 -2.04
CA THR A 490 15.13 -22.62 -2.27
C THR A 490 16.49 -22.29 -1.63
N ALA A 491 16.71 -21.03 -1.26
CA ALA A 491 17.88 -20.55 -0.52
C ALA A 491 17.77 -20.73 1.02
N GLY A 492 16.76 -21.48 1.51
CA GLY A 492 16.62 -21.82 2.93
C GLY A 492 16.14 -20.69 3.85
N LEU A 493 15.56 -19.61 3.30
CA LEU A 493 15.08 -18.45 4.06
C LEU A 493 13.56 -18.32 3.98
N ARG A 494 12.88 -18.33 5.13
CA ARG A 494 11.52 -17.76 5.27
C ARG A 494 11.64 -16.23 5.25
N LEU A 495 11.66 -15.65 4.06
CA LEU A 495 11.44 -14.22 3.90
C LEU A 495 9.94 -13.96 3.87
N VAL A 496 9.45 -13.15 4.82
CA VAL A 496 8.18 -12.43 4.66
C VAL A 496 8.44 -11.37 3.59
N LEU A 497 8.40 -11.79 2.33
CA LEU A 497 8.14 -10.86 1.24
C LEU A 497 6.69 -10.42 1.43
N SER A 498 6.47 -9.25 2.01
CA SER A 498 5.22 -8.52 1.75
C SER A 498 5.00 -8.53 0.24
N PRO A 499 3.77 -8.76 -0.26
CA PRO A 499 3.54 -8.82 -1.69
C PRO A 499 4.14 -7.55 -2.30
N ILE A 500 5.05 -7.73 -3.25
CA ILE A 500 5.59 -6.63 -4.02
C ILE A 500 4.40 -6.09 -4.82
N PHE A 501 3.66 -5.14 -4.23
CA PHE A 501 2.51 -4.51 -4.85
C PHE A 501 3.05 -3.55 -5.91
N LEU A 502 2.81 -3.95 -7.15
CA LEU A 502 3.26 -3.24 -8.34
C LEU A 502 2.00 -2.84 -9.08
N LEU A 503 1.60 -1.60 -8.90
CA LEU A 503 0.45 -1.01 -9.60
C LEU A 503 0.93 -0.44 -10.95
N PRO A 504 0.15 -0.63 -12.03
CA PRO A 504 0.43 0.02 -13.30
C PRO A 504 -0.14 1.45 -13.28
N GLU A 505 0.68 2.44 -13.64
CA GLU A 505 0.21 3.82 -13.86
C GLU A 505 0.54 4.25 -15.31
N LYS A 506 -0.46 4.80 -15.99
CA LYS A 506 -0.32 5.36 -17.35
C LYS A 506 0.31 6.75 -17.23
N ASP A 507 1.56 6.94 -17.70
CA ASP A 507 1.79 7.49 -19.03
C ASP A 507 3.29 7.72 -19.35
N LYS A 508 3.59 7.61 -20.64
CA LYS A 508 4.83 7.99 -21.35
C LYS A 508 6.15 7.38 -20.85
N SER A 509 6.46 6.16 -21.30
CA SER A 509 7.85 5.71 -21.49
C SER A 509 7.90 4.50 -22.44
N SER A 510 8.96 4.39 -23.24
CA SER A 510 9.21 3.28 -24.18
C SER A 510 8.91 1.93 -23.55
N MET A 511 8.00 1.17 -24.16
CA MET A 511 7.55 -0.14 -23.72
C MET A 511 8.75 -1.07 -23.47
N LEU A 512 9.09 -1.35 -22.20
CA LEU A 512 10.08 -2.36 -21.88
C LEU A 512 9.51 -3.73 -22.23
N ASP A 513 10.18 -4.44 -23.14
CA ASP A 513 9.83 -5.81 -23.48
C ASP A 513 10.09 -6.76 -22.29
N TRP A 514 9.42 -7.91 -22.29
CA TRP A 514 9.49 -8.93 -21.25
C TRP A 514 10.93 -9.40 -20.99
N GLU A 515 11.76 -9.51 -22.02
CA GLU A 515 13.18 -9.88 -21.86
C GLU A 515 13.92 -8.90 -20.94
N ARG A 516 13.72 -7.59 -21.15
CA ARG A 516 14.30 -6.55 -20.28
C ARG A 516 13.72 -6.63 -18.87
N ARG A 517 12.42 -6.92 -18.75
CA ARG A 517 11.78 -7.07 -17.43
C ARG A 517 12.33 -8.26 -16.65
N PHE A 518 12.51 -9.38 -17.33
CA PHE A 518 13.08 -10.61 -16.77
C PHE A 518 14.52 -10.37 -16.30
N ASN A 519 15.35 -9.71 -17.11
CA ASN A 519 16.73 -9.38 -16.75
C ASN A 519 16.82 -8.52 -15.49
N ILE A 520 15.89 -7.58 -15.33
CA ILE A 520 15.81 -6.75 -14.12
C ILE A 520 15.35 -7.59 -12.91
N ILE A 521 14.35 -8.45 -13.04
CA ILE A 521 13.95 -9.35 -11.95
C ILE A 521 15.12 -10.23 -11.51
N CYS A 522 15.86 -10.80 -12.47
CA CYS A 522 17.07 -11.57 -12.19
C CYS A 522 18.14 -10.74 -11.50
N GLY A 523 18.36 -9.48 -11.92
CA GLY A 523 19.32 -8.59 -11.27
C GLY A 523 18.93 -8.25 -9.81
N ILE A 524 17.64 -8.00 -9.54
CA ILE A 524 17.14 -7.79 -8.17
C ILE A 524 17.36 -9.04 -7.32
N ALA A 525 17.03 -10.22 -7.86
CA ALA A 525 17.23 -11.49 -7.16
C ALA A 525 18.71 -11.75 -6.84
N ARG A 526 19.62 -11.45 -7.77
CA ARG A 526 21.08 -11.53 -7.53
C ARG A 526 21.54 -10.55 -6.43
N GLY A 527 21.04 -9.32 -6.44
CA GLY A 527 21.32 -8.33 -5.40
C GLY A 527 20.88 -8.80 -4.00
N LEU A 528 19.68 -9.37 -3.90
CA LEU A 528 19.17 -9.93 -2.64
C LEU A 528 19.92 -11.18 -2.19
N LEU A 529 20.28 -12.06 -3.13
CA LEU A 529 21.08 -13.25 -2.83
C LEU A 529 22.43 -12.86 -2.24
N TYR A 530 23.09 -11.86 -2.84
CA TYR A 530 24.33 -11.31 -2.31
C TYR A 530 24.16 -10.78 -0.88
N LEU A 531 23.12 -9.98 -0.61
CA LEU A 531 22.87 -9.46 0.73
C LEU A 531 22.63 -10.58 1.77
N HIS A 532 21.95 -11.65 1.40
CA HIS A 532 21.56 -12.70 2.34
C HIS A 532 22.60 -13.81 2.52
N GLN A 533 23.39 -14.12 1.50
CA GLN A 533 24.25 -15.31 1.47
C GLN A 533 25.70 -15.02 1.07
N ASP A 534 25.94 -14.24 0.02
CA ASP A 534 27.29 -14.12 -0.56
C ASP A 534 28.12 -12.97 0.03
N SER A 535 27.49 -12.02 0.72
CA SER A 535 28.18 -10.95 1.41
C SER A 535 28.76 -11.44 2.73
N ARG A 536 29.85 -10.79 3.20
CA ARG A 536 30.54 -11.13 4.45
C ARG A 536 29.62 -11.14 5.68
N PHE A 537 28.52 -10.39 5.63
CA PHE A 537 27.54 -10.30 6.69
C PHE A 537 26.15 -10.60 6.11
N ARG A 538 25.35 -11.44 6.75
CA ARG A 538 23.94 -11.61 6.36
C ARG A 538 23.18 -10.32 6.63
N ILE A 539 22.74 -9.63 5.59
CA ILE A 539 22.06 -8.34 5.66
C ILE A 539 20.62 -8.45 5.17
N ILE A 540 19.67 -8.02 5.99
CA ILE A 540 18.26 -7.90 5.59
C ILE A 540 17.95 -6.43 5.31
N HIS A 541 17.45 -6.12 4.11
CA HIS A 541 17.18 -4.75 3.65
C HIS A 541 16.04 -4.04 4.41
N ARG A 542 14.96 -4.77 4.72
CA ARG A 542 13.78 -4.34 5.50
C ARG A 542 12.89 -3.25 4.89
N ASP A 543 13.34 -2.56 3.85
CA ASP A 543 12.52 -1.59 3.09
C ASP A 543 12.65 -1.79 1.57
N LEU A 544 12.46 -3.03 1.10
CA LEU A 544 12.57 -3.33 -0.34
C LEU A 544 11.25 -3.00 -1.05
N LYS A 545 11.27 -2.01 -1.94
CA LYS A 545 10.12 -1.54 -2.74
C LYS A 545 10.56 -1.05 -4.11
N ALA A 546 9.62 -0.92 -5.05
CA ALA A 546 9.93 -0.52 -6.42
C ALA A 546 10.63 0.86 -6.52
N SER A 547 10.30 1.79 -5.62
CA SER A 547 10.97 3.10 -5.55
C SER A 547 12.43 3.03 -5.07
N ASN A 548 12.83 1.91 -4.47
CA ASN A 548 14.18 1.62 -4.00
C ASN A 548 14.97 0.74 -4.99
N ILE A 549 14.44 0.52 -6.20
CA ILE A 549 15.17 -0.12 -7.31
C ILE A 549 15.46 0.97 -8.36
N LEU A 550 16.73 1.31 -8.51
CA LEU A 550 17.23 2.24 -9.52
C LEU A 550 17.69 1.47 -10.75
N LEU A 551 17.68 2.12 -11.92
CA LEU A 551 18.14 1.55 -13.18
C LEU A 551 19.32 2.37 -13.69
N ASP A 552 20.41 1.73 -14.10
CA ASP A 552 21.51 2.42 -14.78
C ASP A 552 21.18 2.69 -16.25
N LYS A 553 22.07 3.37 -16.96
CA LYS A 553 21.95 3.70 -18.39
C LYS A 553 21.81 2.44 -19.28
N GLU A 554 22.35 1.30 -18.85
CA GLU A 554 22.21 -0.01 -19.50
C GLU A 554 20.96 -0.80 -19.06
N MET A 555 20.07 -0.21 -18.24
CA MET A 555 18.85 -0.81 -17.69
C MET A 555 19.09 -1.96 -16.71
N ASN A 556 20.26 -2.02 -16.05
CA ASN A 556 20.49 -2.95 -14.96
C ASN A 556 19.93 -2.41 -13.65
N PRO A 557 19.29 -3.27 -12.83
CA PRO A 557 18.75 -2.86 -11.55
C PRO A 557 19.82 -2.75 -10.48
N LYS A 558 19.70 -1.71 -9.66
CA LYS A 558 20.48 -1.51 -8.44
C LYS A 558 19.55 -1.23 -7.25
N ILE A 559 19.68 -2.04 -6.21
CA ILE A 559 18.96 -1.87 -4.94
C ILE A 559 19.58 -0.69 -4.18
N SER A 560 18.74 0.22 -3.69
CA SER A 560 19.12 1.42 -2.95
C SER A 560 18.38 1.53 -1.61
N ASP A 561 18.79 2.49 -0.77
CA ASP A 561 18.12 2.92 0.47
C ASP A 561 18.20 1.91 1.63
N PHE A 562 19.41 1.81 2.19
CA PHE A 562 19.74 0.84 3.25
C PHE A 562 19.53 1.37 4.68
N GLY A 563 18.88 2.53 4.86
CA GLY A 563 18.73 3.16 6.18
C GLY A 563 18.07 2.27 7.23
N MET A 564 17.24 1.32 6.77
CA MET A 564 16.49 0.38 7.58
C MET A 564 17.15 -1.01 7.71
N ALA A 565 18.23 -1.25 6.98
CA ALA A 565 18.85 -2.55 6.87
C ALA A 565 19.52 -2.99 8.17
N ARG A 566 19.66 -4.31 8.36
CA ARG A 566 20.27 -4.91 9.56
C ARG A 566 21.18 -6.08 9.23
N ILE A 567 22.32 -6.14 9.92
CA ILE A 567 23.21 -7.32 9.96
C ILE A 567 22.66 -8.33 10.96
N PHE A 568 22.60 -9.58 10.55
CA PHE A 568 22.35 -10.74 11.41
C PHE A 568 23.68 -11.43 11.71
N GLY A 569 23.91 -11.78 12.98
CA GLY A 569 25.07 -12.58 13.39
C GLY A 569 24.98 -14.01 12.85
N GLY A 570 26.12 -14.69 12.69
CA GLY A 570 26.23 -16.01 12.06
C GLY A 570 25.27 -17.07 12.60
N ASP A 571 24.96 -17.02 13.90
CA ASP A 571 24.11 -17.99 14.60
C ASP A 571 22.65 -17.52 14.75
N GLN A 572 22.32 -16.30 14.31
CA GLN A 572 20.97 -15.74 14.41
C GLN A 572 20.15 -16.06 13.15
N THR A 573 19.14 -16.91 13.32
CA THR A 573 18.16 -17.26 12.27
C THR A 573 16.88 -16.42 12.35
N GLU A 574 16.59 -15.81 13.50
CA GLU A 574 15.41 -14.98 13.76
C GLU A 574 15.76 -13.76 14.62
N ALA A 575 15.14 -12.60 14.35
CA ALA A 575 15.29 -11.40 15.19
C ALA A 575 13.94 -10.70 15.38
N ASN A 576 13.56 -10.50 16.64
CA ASN A 576 12.34 -9.77 17.00
C ASN A 576 12.60 -8.26 17.09
N THR A 577 11.83 -7.47 16.35
CA THR A 577 11.92 -6.00 16.39
C THR A 577 10.74 -5.44 17.18
N ARG A 578 11.00 -4.66 18.24
CA ARG A 578 9.96 -4.05 19.10
C ARG A 578 9.19 -2.89 18.44
N ARG A 579 9.61 -2.48 17.25
CA ARG A 579 9.04 -1.38 16.47
C ARG A 579 8.87 -1.89 15.03
N VAL A 580 7.71 -1.67 14.42
CA VAL A 580 7.54 -1.86 12.97
C VAL A 580 8.27 -0.72 12.28
N VAL A 581 9.10 -1.04 11.30
CA VAL A 581 10.02 -0.10 10.67
C VAL A 581 10.22 -0.53 9.21
N GLY A 582 9.92 0.36 8.27
CA GLY A 582 9.68 0.08 6.85
C GLY A 582 8.27 0.54 6.44
N THR A 583 8.03 0.77 5.14
CA THR A 583 6.70 1.12 4.59
C THR A 583 5.87 -0.10 4.25
#